data_AF-A0A2D4ICK2-F1
#
_entry.id   AF-A0A2D4ICK2-F1
#
_cell.length_a   1.000
_cell.length_b   1.000
_cell.length_c   1.000
_cell.angle_alpha   90.00
_cell.angle_beta   90.00
_cell.angle_gamma   90.00
#
_symmetry.space_group_name_H-M   'P 1'
#
loop_
_entity.id
_entity.type
_entity.pdbx_description
1 polymer ?
#
loop_
_entity_poly.entity_id
_entity_poly.type
_entity_poly.pdbx_seq_one_letter_code
_entity_poly.pdbx_strand_id
1 'polypeptide(L)'
;MLQLPYAKGRMPFLALRHLFRPPAAFLSTPRVEYKPIQKVMVANRGEIAIRVFRACTELGIRTVAVYSEQDTGQMHRQKADEAYLIGRGLPPVQAYLHIPDIIKV
;
A
#
# COMPACT_ATOMS: atom_id res chain seq x y z
N MET A 1 27.20 -74.19 18.33
CA MET A 1 28.10 -73.05 18.07
C MET A 1 27.42 -72.26 16.96
N LEU A 2 26.72 -71.14 17.16
CA LEU A 2 26.95 -69.95 17.97
C LEU A 2 25.66 -69.47 18.68
N GLN A 3 25.85 -68.67 19.74
CA GLN A 3 24.82 -68.06 20.58
C GLN A 3 24.40 -66.64 20.12
N LEU A 4 23.17 -66.26 20.51
CA LEU A 4 22.62 -64.91 20.86
C LEU A 4 22.35 -63.85 19.74
N PRO A 5 21.45 -62.87 19.96
CA PRO A 5 20.23 -62.86 20.78
C PRO A 5 18.97 -62.33 20.05
N TYR A 6 17.84 -62.65 20.68
CA TYR A 6 16.50 -62.13 20.44
C TYR A 6 16.40 -60.64 20.84
N ALA A 7 16.17 -59.74 19.88
CA ALA A 7 15.80 -58.35 20.15
C ALA A 7 14.31 -58.14 19.88
N LYS A 8 13.49 -58.44 20.89
CA LYS A 8 12.09 -58.04 20.95
C LYS A 8 12.06 -56.53 21.23
N GLY A 9 11.60 -55.74 20.26
CA GLY A 9 11.40 -54.31 20.50
C GLY A 9 11.08 -53.57 19.21
N ARG A 10 9.79 -53.47 18.88
CA ARG A 10 9.29 -52.52 17.87
C ARG A 10 9.69 -51.12 18.33
N MET A 11 10.70 -50.51 17.70
CA MET A 11 10.90 -49.06 17.82
C MET A 11 9.65 -48.37 17.26
N PRO A 12 8.98 -47.48 18.00
CA PRO A 12 7.90 -46.72 17.42
C PRO A 12 8.49 -45.81 16.35
N PHE A 13 7.83 -45.71 15.20
CA PHE A 13 8.17 -44.87 14.04
C PHE A 13 8.20 -43.34 14.33
N LEU A 14 8.35 -42.94 15.60
CA LEU A 14 8.18 -41.58 16.08
C LEU A 14 9.49 -40.88 16.49
N ALA A 15 10.66 -41.48 16.25
CA ALA A 15 11.95 -40.89 16.62
C ALA A 15 12.68 -40.18 15.46
N LEU A 16 12.15 -40.24 14.23
CA LEU A 16 12.80 -39.68 13.03
C LEU A 16 12.07 -38.45 12.44
N ARG A 17 11.33 -37.70 13.26
CA ARG A 17 10.67 -36.43 12.84
C ARG A 17 11.33 -35.16 13.37
N HIS A 18 12.38 -35.27 14.19
CA HIS A 18 13.00 -34.12 14.86
C HIS A 18 14.38 -33.71 14.33
N LEU A 19 14.95 -34.42 13.34
CA LEU A 19 16.30 -34.14 12.83
C LEU A 19 16.35 -33.07 11.71
N PHE A 20 15.22 -32.60 11.22
CA PHE A 20 15.15 -31.51 10.24
C PHE A 20 14.12 -30.46 10.68
N ARG A 21 14.48 -29.70 11.72
CA ARG A 21 13.83 -28.41 11.98
C ARG A 21 14.61 -27.36 11.21
N PRO A 22 14.07 -26.79 10.11
CA PRO A 22 14.75 -25.72 9.41
C PRO A 22 14.98 -24.56 10.39
N PRO A 23 16.13 -23.87 10.32
CA PRO A 23 16.38 -22.73 11.19
C PRO A 23 15.25 -21.72 10.99
N ALA A 24 14.64 -21.27 12.09
CA ALA A 24 13.56 -20.28 12.10
C ALA A 24 13.95 -18.94 11.44
N ALA A 25 15.21 -18.77 11.07
CA ALA A 25 15.78 -17.61 10.41
C ALA A 25 15.29 -17.37 8.97
N PHE A 26 14.67 -18.36 8.30
CA PHE A 26 14.25 -18.19 6.90
C PHE A 26 12.81 -17.66 6.72
N LEU A 27 12.06 -17.48 7.81
CA LEU A 27 10.65 -17.04 7.78
C LEU A 27 10.44 -15.60 8.27
N SER A 28 11.49 -14.77 8.34
CA SER A 28 11.29 -13.34 8.61
C SER A 28 10.86 -12.65 7.32
N THR A 29 9.56 -12.52 7.10
CA THR A 29 9.03 -11.55 6.13
C THR A 29 9.68 -10.20 6.44
N PRO A 30 10.26 -9.48 5.46
CA PRO A 30 10.82 -8.17 5.72
C PRO A 30 9.71 -7.32 6.35
N ARG A 31 9.95 -6.84 7.58
CA ARG A 31 9.03 -5.87 8.20
C ARG A 31 9.14 -4.60 7.39
N VAL A 32 8.13 -4.34 6.56
CA VAL A 32 8.01 -3.06 5.86
C VAL A 32 7.72 -2.02 6.93
N GLU A 33 8.68 -1.12 7.17
CA GLU A 33 8.48 0.03 8.03
C GLU A 33 7.69 1.08 7.24
N TYR A 34 6.45 1.33 7.65
CA TYR A 34 5.60 2.34 7.04
C TYR A 34 5.91 3.69 7.65
N LYS A 35 6.26 4.67 6.80
CA LYS A 35 6.38 6.06 7.23
C LYS A 35 4.99 6.69 7.38
N PRO A 36 4.76 7.51 8.42
CA PRO A 36 3.53 8.28 8.55
C PRO A 36 3.27 9.14 7.31
N ILE A 37 2.02 9.17 6.85
CA ILE A 37 1.59 9.99 5.72
C ILE A 37 1.36 11.42 6.22
N GLN A 38 2.10 12.38 5.68
CA GLN A 38 2.03 13.79 6.09
C GLN A 38 1.25 14.67 5.09
N LYS A 39 1.20 14.24 3.83
CA LYS A 39 0.53 14.94 2.73
C LYS A 39 -0.05 13.92 1.75
N VAL A 40 -1.25 14.19 1.24
CA VAL A 40 -1.97 13.35 0.27
C VAL A 40 -2.45 14.22 -0.88
N MET A 41 -2.08 13.81 -2.10
CA MET A 41 -2.70 14.31 -3.32
C MET A 41 -3.85 13.40 -3.73
N VAL A 42 -4.99 13.98 -4.11
CA VAL A 42 -6.12 13.22 -4.65
C VAL A 42 -6.17 13.39 -6.16
N ALA A 43 -5.78 12.35 -6.89
CA ALA A 43 -5.89 12.26 -8.35
C ALA A 43 -7.34 11.99 -8.80
N ASN A 44 -8.25 12.88 -8.40
CA ASN A 44 -9.67 12.79 -8.70
C ASN A 44 -10.32 14.20 -8.63
N ARG A 45 -11.63 14.29 -8.84
CA ARG A 45 -12.42 15.54 -8.86
C ARG A 45 -13.73 15.40 -8.09
N GLY A 46 -14.45 16.51 -7.96
CA GLY A 46 -15.83 16.49 -7.46
C GLY A 46 -15.95 16.05 -5.99
N GLU A 47 -17.06 15.39 -5.67
CA GLU A 47 -17.43 15.03 -4.30
C GLU A 47 -16.48 14.01 -3.66
N ILE A 48 -15.95 13.07 -4.45
CA ILE A 48 -15.02 12.05 -3.93
C ILE A 48 -13.70 12.68 -3.48
N ALA A 49 -13.20 13.68 -4.22
CA ALA A 49 -12.02 14.42 -3.82
C ALA A 49 -12.25 15.16 -2.49
N ILE A 50 -13.40 15.85 -2.36
CA ILE A 50 -13.80 16.53 -1.13
C ILE A 50 -13.91 15.54 0.05
N ARG A 51 -14.47 14.34 -0.18
CA ARG A 51 -14.60 13.33 0.88
C ARG A 51 -13.24 12.85 1.38
N VAL A 52 -12.29 12.62 0.48
CA VAL A 52 -10.92 12.24 0.86
C VAL A 52 -10.24 13.38 1.60
N PHE A 53 -10.36 14.63 1.13
CA PHE A 53 -9.77 15.78 1.82
C PHE A 53 -10.28 15.92 3.24
N ARG A 54 -11.58 15.77 3.48
CA ARG A 54 -12.16 15.80 4.83
C ARG A 54 -11.54 14.76 5.76
N ALA A 55 -11.41 13.51 5.28
CA ALA A 55 -10.78 12.45 6.06
C ALA A 55 -9.31 12.76 6.35
N CYS A 56 -8.56 13.30 5.39
CA CYS A 56 -7.18 13.74 5.60
C CYS A 56 -7.09 14.88 6.63
N THR A 57 -7.96 15.89 6.54
CA THR A 57 -8.00 17.01 7.48
C THR A 57 -8.33 16.54 8.91
N GLU A 58 -9.28 15.62 9.07
CA GLU A 58 -9.62 15.00 10.37
C GLU A 58 -8.42 14.27 10.99
N LEU A 59 -7.50 13.75 10.17
CA LEU A 59 -6.27 13.09 10.58
C LEU A 59 -5.05 14.03 10.67
N GLY A 60 -5.21 15.33 10.41
CA GLY A 60 -4.11 16.30 10.40
C GLY A 60 -3.14 16.14 9.21
N ILE A 61 -3.59 15.51 8.11
CA ILE A 61 -2.81 15.27 6.90
C ILE A 61 -3.07 16.40 5.90
N ARG A 62 -2.01 17.00 5.34
CA ARG A 62 -2.14 18.05 4.32
C ARG A 62 -2.66 17.51 3.00
N THR A 63 -3.41 18.31 2.27
CA THR A 63 -4.16 17.90 1.09
C THR A 63 -3.76 18.66 -0.16
N VAL A 64 -3.65 17.95 -1.28
CA VAL A 64 -3.35 18.52 -2.60
C VAL A 64 -4.44 18.10 -3.60
N ALA A 65 -5.04 19.07 -4.27
CA ALA A 65 -5.98 18.85 -5.37
C ALA A 65 -5.30 19.00 -6.73
N VAL A 66 -5.77 18.22 -7.69
CA VAL A 66 -5.52 18.47 -9.11
C VAL A 66 -6.82 18.87 -9.81
N TYR A 67 -6.73 19.72 -10.82
CA TYR A 67 -7.90 20.16 -11.57
C TYR A 67 -7.58 20.44 -13.05
N SER A 68 -8.56 20.23 -13.93
CA SER A 68 -8.48 20.64 -15.33
C SER A 68 -8.89 22.11 -15.50
N GLU A 69 -8.61 22.73 -16.65
CA GLU A 69 -8.98 24.14 -16.90
C GLU A 69 -10.48 24.39 -16.74
N GLN A 70 -11.32 23.44 -17.15
CA GLN A 70 -12.78 23.49 -17.03
C GLN A 70 -13.25 23.37 -15.58
N ASP A 71 -12.41 22.81 -14.70
CA ASP A 71 -12.70 22.64 -13.28
C ASP A 71 -12.10 23.73 -12.39
N THR A 72 -11.62 24.84 -12.98
CA THR A 72 -11.05 25.98 -12.23
C THR A 72 -12.02 26.53 -11.17
N GLY A 73 -13.32 26.51 -11.43
CA GLY A 73 -14.36 26.98 -10.50
C GLY A 73 -14.89 25.94 -9.52
N GLN A 74 -14.41 24.69 -9.57
CA GLN A 74 -15.03 23.61 -8.81
C GLN A 74 -14.68 23.62 -7.33
N MET A 75 -15.61 23.11 -6.52
CA MET A 75 -15.50 23.10 -5.06
C MET A 75 -14.31 22.28 -4.55
N HIS A 76 -13.96 21.16 -5.19
CA HIS A 76 -12.88 20.29 -4.69
C HIS A 76 -11.53 21.02 -4.68
N ARG A 77 -11.28 21.90 -5.66
CA ARG A 77 -10.09 22.76 -5.72
C ARG A 77 -9.98 23.65 -4.48
N GLN A 78 -11.10 24.22 -4.02
CA GLN A 78 -11.15 25.16 -2.89
C GLN A 78 -11.11 24.46 -1.52
N LYS A 79 -11.29 23.12 -1.49
CA LYS A 79 -11.35 22.32 -0.26
C LYS A 79 -10.01 21.68 0.11
N ALA A 80 -9.02 21.72 -0.76
CA ALA A 80 -7.66 21.27 -0.47
C ALA A 80 -6.78 22.44 0.01
N ASP A 81 -5.69 22.13 0.69
CA ASP A 81 -4.69 23.12 1.15
C ASP A 81 -3.90 23.71 -0.04
N GLU A 82 -3.62 22.87 -1.04
CA GLU A 82 -2.91 23.24 -2.27
C GLU A 82 -3.68 22.71 -3.49
N ALA A 83 -3.61 23.40 -4.63
CA ALA A 83 -4.27 22.95 -5.85
C ALA A 83 -3.49 23.32 -7.12
N TYR A 84 -3.35 22.36 -8.03
CA TYR A 84 -2.55 22.50 -9.25
C TYR A 84 -3.33 22.14 -10.52
N LEU A 85 -3.13 22.94 -11.56
CA LEU A 85 -3.67 22.68 -12.88
C LEU A 85 -2.91 21.51 -13.54
N ILE A 86 -3.62 20.52 -14.05
CA ILE A 86 -3.07 19.38 -14.81
C ILE A 86 -3.66 19.35 -16.22
N GLY A 87 -2.93 18.76 -17.17
CA GLY A 87 -3.41 18.52 -18.52
C GLY A 87 -3.78 19.80 -19.25
N ARG A 88 -2.93 20.84 -19.16
CA ARG A 88 -3.18 22.14 -19.81
C ARG A 88 -3.45 21.96 -21.30
N GLY A 89 -4.54 22.51 -21.80
CA GLY A 89 -4.96 22.37 -23.20
C GLY A 89 -5.59 21.02 -23.55
N LEU A 90 -5.72 20.08 -22.62
CA LEU A 90 -6.42 18.81 -22.84
C LEU A 90 -7.92 18.91 -22.50
N PRO A 91 -8.76 18.08 -23.13
CA PRO A 91 -10.13 17.85 -22.66
C PRO A 91 -10.14 17.40 -21.19
N PRO A 92 -11.19 17.72 -20.41
CA PRO A 92 -11.21 17.53 -18.97
C PRO A 92 -10.94 16.07 -18.56
N VAL A 93 -11.58 15.11 -19.24
CA VAL A 93 -11.37 13.68 -18.96
C VAL A 93 -9.92 13.27 -19.22
N GLN A 94 -9.31 13.75 -20.31
CA GLN A 94 -7.93 13.43 -20.64
C GLN A 94 -6.94 14.05 -19.64
N ALA A 95 -7.23 15.26 -19.14
CA ALA A 95 -6.40 15.89 -18.12
C ALA A 95 -6.29 15.01 -16.85
N TYR A 96 -7.39 14.45 -16.36
CA TYR A 96 -7.40 13.54 -15.20
C TYR A 96 -6.80 12.15 -15.48
N LEU A 97 -6.61 11.79 -16.75
CA LEU A 97 -5.95 10.56 -17.17
C LEU A 97 -4.49 10.79 -17.58
N HIS A 98 -3.99 12.03 -17.52
CA HIS A 98 -2.64 12.37 -17.92
C HIS A 98 -1.64 12.08 -16.78
N ILE A 99 -1.21 10.81 -16.70
CA ILE A 99 -0.33 10.29 -15.65
C ILE A 99 0.93 11.15 -15.44
N PRO A 100 1.68 11.59 -16.48
CA PRO A 100 2.91 12.35 -16.27
C PRO A 100 2.68 13.69 -15.55
N ASP A 101 1.57 14.37 -15.83
CA ASP A 101 1.27 15.65 -15.17
C ASP A 101 0.85 15.43 -13.72
N ILE A 102 0.09 14.36 -13.43
CA ILE A 102 -0.32 14.03 -12.06
C ILE A 102 0.90 13.70 -11.21
N ILE A 103 1.88 12.95 -11.72
CA ILE A 103 3.11 12.62 -10.98
C ILE A 103 4.02 13.84 -10.78
N LYS A 104 3.95 14.83 -11.68
CA LYS A 104 4.78 16.03 -11.64
C LYS A 104 4.35 17.01 -10.53
N VAL A 105 3.07 17.01 -10.16
CA VAL A 105 2.50 17.83 -9.07
C VAL A 105 3.12 17.42 -7.74
#